data_AF-A0A9J7M3G1-F1
#
_entry.id   AF-A0A9J7M3G1-F1
#
_cell.length_a   1.000
_cell.length_b   1.000
_cell.length_c   1.000
_cell.angle_alpha   90.00
_cell.angle_beta   90.00
_cell.angle_gamma   90.00
#
_symmetry.space_group_name_H-M   'P 1'
#
loop_
_entity.id
_entity.type
_entity.pdbx_description
1 polymer ?
#
loop_
_entity_poly.entity_id
_entity_poly.type
_entity_poly.pdbx_seq_one_letter_code
_entity_poly.pdbx_strand_id
1 'polypeptide(L)'
;MFLWEYLFTWNGLDHRPQILQLITRSRLHPFQRLNDYVLEPLRRLFFTSKVHCKCQILACLTELLRNCVSVEWARYKETQSNEEGTSSLSLFPVDSEMFPALQSIQELVLYVDRLCVVGLQQEDGHAMLMHYTLGFFELVTQLQRRFDLPLVHAPSAPIVYMAMFDTNALTVARICAIMCGFRQEVTSLKQKPPQEESCGFTSSSIRNFNNCILDICDALWRCKAFSSGKNEASIFKVPRAVVKQAGIDSIGDSFSLYNHIALQGFAHTFLQKSLPPGTPITPRPRSRQSTLDRSSYLDFLTSQGLEGIQGFISSFIKVGKSSTPCSSAPSTASSTTTTGSRT
;
A
#
# COMPACT_ATOMS: atom_id res chain seq x y z
N MET A 1 5.22 35.08 -4.61
CA MET A 1 4.71 35.62 -5.89
C MET A 1 5.52 35.13 -7.08
N PHE A 2 6.85 35.38 -7.15
CA PHE A 2 7.70 34.98 -8.30
C PHE A 2 7.56 33.52 -8.76
N LEU A 3 7.63 32.54 -7.84
CA LEU A 3 7.59 31.11 -8.22
C LEU A 3 6.27 30.75 -8.92
N TRP A 4 5.14 31.27 -8.43
CA TRP A 4 3.81 30.94 -8.96
C TRP A 4 3.61 31.49 -10.38
N GLU A 5 4.02 32.72 -10.63
CA GLU A 5 3.97 33.33 -11.96
C GLU A 5 4.93 32.63 -12.93
N TYR A 6 6.13 32.29 -12.45
CA TYR A 6 7.12 31.62 -13.26
C TYR A 6 6.67 30.22 -13.70
N LEU A 7 6.00 29.46 -12.85
CA LEU A 7 5.53 28.10 -13.18
C LEU A 7 4.58 28.07 -14.39
N PHE A 8 3.80 29.13 -14.64
CA PHE A 8 2.94 29.19 -15.83
C PHE A 8 3.70 29.34 -17.15
N THR A 9 4.90 29.92 -17.12
CA THR A 9 5.74 30.15 -18.31
C THR A 9 6.91 29.18 -18.40
N TRP A 10 7.12 28.38 -17.36
CA TRP A 10 8.25 27.46 -17.25
C TRP A 10 8.16 26.31 -18.26
N ASN A 11 9.23 26.12 -19.03
CA ASN A 11 9.34 25.07 -20.04
C ASN A 11 9.56 23.66 -19.46
N GLY A 12 9.70 23.53 -18.14
CA GLY A 12 9.94 22.25 -17.48
C GLY A 12 11.38 21.74 -17.62
N LEU A 13 12.29 22.45 -18.29
CA LEU A 13 13.68 22.01 -18.53
C LEU A 13 14.66 22.81 -17.65
N ASP A 14 14.59 24.13 -17.72
CA ASP A 14 15.57 25.01 -17.10
C ASP A 14 15.47 24.97 -15.59
N HIS A 15 16.62 24.83 -14.91
CA HIS A 15 16.72 24.79 -13.44
C HIS A 15 15.73 23.84 -12.75
N ARG A 16 15.32 22.75 -13.43
CA ARG A 16 14.30 21.83 -12.93
C ARG A 16 14.57 21.34 -11.50
N PRO A 17 15.76 20.84 -11.14
CA PRO A 17 16.01 20.37 -9.78
C PRO A 17 15.75 21.46 -8.73
N GLN A 18 16.19 22.69 -9.01
CA GLN A 18 16.06 23.83 -8.10
C GLN A 18 14.60 24.28 -7.98
N ILE A 19 13.87 24.35 -9.10
CA ILE A 19 12.46 24.74 -9.11
C ILE A 19 11.62 23.70 -8.36
N LEU A 20 11.81 22.41 -8.65
CA LEU A 20 11.12 21.34 -7.94
C LEU A 20 11.46 21.39 -6.44
N GLN A 21 12.73 21.61 -6.08
CA GLN A 21 13.12 21.76 -4.68
C GLN A 21 12.42 22.94 -4.00
N LEU A 22 12.27 24.09 -4.67
CA LEU A 22 11.51 25.24 -4.15
C LEU A 22 10.04 24.90 -3.94
N ILE A 23 9.42 24.16 -4.88
CA ILE A 23 8.04 23.72 -4.74
C ILE A 23 7.85 22.88 -3.48
N THR A 24 8.79 21.97 -3.16
CA THR A 24 8.68 21.15 -1.94
C THR A 24 8.65 21.97 -0.65
N ARG A 25 9.12 23.22 -0.67
CA ARG A 25 9.16 24.16 0.47
C ARG A 25 7.95 25.09 0.53
N SER A 26 6.93 24.87 -0.30
CA SER A 26 5.70 25.64 -0.27
C SER A 26 4.98 25.48 1.07
N ARG A 27 4.42 26.57 1.60
CA ARG A 27 3.59 26.54 2.80
C ARG A 27 2.25 25.88 2.53
N LEU A 28 1.56 25.48 3.60
CA LEU A 28 0.17 25.07 3.50
C LEU A 28 -0.70 26.24 3.03
N HIS A 29 -1.50 25.98 2.00
CA HIS A 29 -2.49 26.89 1.46
C HIS A 29 -3.77 26.11 1.17
N PRO A 30 -4.93 26.79 1.01
CA PRO A 30 -6.12 26.15 0.49
C PRO A 30 -5.81 25.41 -0.81
N PHE A 31 -6.33 24.20 -0.96
CA PHE A 31 -6.01 23.34 -2.11
C PHE A 31 -6.20 24.05 -3.44
N GLN A 32 -7.24 24.86 -3.61
CA GLN A 32 -7.49 25.61 -4.85
C GLN A 32 -6.29 26.49 -5.24
N ARG A 33 -5.69 27.20 -4.28
CA ARG A 33 -4.50 28.03 -4.54
C ARG A 33 -3.31 27.14 -4.93
N LEU A 34 -3.05 26.07 -4.18
CA LEU A 34 -1.97 25.14 -4.51
C LEU A 34 -2.19 24.51 -5.91
N ASN A 35 -3.43 24.16 -6.23
CA ASN A 35 -3.81 23.56 -7.49
C ASN A 35 -3.56 24.51 -8.65
N ASP A 36 -4.10 25.72 -8.59
CA ASP A 36 -4.08 26.65 -9.71
C ASP A 36 -2.67 27.16 -10.01
N TYR A 37 -1.88 27.44 -8.97
CA TYR A 37 -0.56 28.05 -9.10
C TYR A 37 0.60 27.05 -9.22
N VAL A 38 0.43 25.80 -8.76
CA VAL A 38 1.53 24.82 -8.70
C VAL A 38 1.16 23.50 -9.35
N LEU A 39 0.08 22.86 -8.90
CA LEU A 39 -0.23 21.49 -9.36
C LEU A 39 -0.63 21.46 -10.83
N GLU A 40 -1.42 22.43 -11.29
CA GLU A 40 -1.90 22.50 -12.67
C GLU A 40 -0.75 22.72 -13.69
N PRO A 41 0.20 23.66 -13.48
CA PRO A 41 1.41 23.73 -14.28
C PRO A 41 2.22 22.43 -14.27
N LEU A 42 2.42 21.81 -13.10
CA LEU A 42 3.11 20.53 -12.99
C LEU A 42 2.37 19.41 -13.72
N ARG A 43 1.03 19.41 -13.71
CA ARG A 43 0.20 18.44 -14.43
C ARG A 43 0.42 18.52 -15.94
N ARG A 44 0.45 19.73 -16.49
CA ARG A 44 0.71 19.96 -17.91
C ARG A 44 2.09 19.43 -18.30
N LEU A 45 3.11 19.78 -17.51
CA LEU A 45 4.47 19.26 -17.71
C LEU A 45 4.55 17.75 -17.56
N PHE A 46 3.82 17.18 -16.60
CA PHE A 46 3.76 15.74 -16.39
C PHE A 46 3.26 15.04 -17.65
N PHE A 47 2.17 15.49 -18.26
CA PHE A 47 1.60 14.79 -19.42
C PHE A 47 2.37 14.99 -20.73
N THR A 48 3.12 16.09 -20.89
CA THR A 48 3.87 16.38 -22.13
C THR A 48 5.33 15.90 -22.10
N SER A 49 5.83 15.50 -20.93
CA SER A 49 7.24 15.14 -20.74
C SER A 49 7.49 13.62 -20.76
N LYS A 50 8.77 13.25 -20.86
CA LYS A 50 9.23 11.85 -20.79
C LYS A 50 9.10 11.30 -19.37
N VAL A 51 9.03 9.97 -19.24
CA VAL A 51 8.97 9.23 -17.96
C VAL A 51 9.90 9.78 -16.87
N HIS A 52 11.16 10.08 -17.18
CA HIS A 52 12.10 10.60 -16.18
C HIS A 52 11.62 11.91 -15.54
N CYS A 53 11.04 12.82 -16.32
CA CYS A 53 10.49 14.07 -15.79
C CYS A 53 9.24 13.80 -14.96
N LYS A 54 8.37 12.87 -15.38
CA LYS A 54 7.22 12.40 -14.59
C LYS A 54 7.64 11.87 -13.22
N CYS A 55 8.70 11.05 -13.18
CA CYS A 55 9.30 10.55 -11.95
C CYS A 55 9.81 11.67 -11.03
N GLN A 56 10.50 12.68 -11.60
CA GLN A 56 10.97 13.85 -10.84
C GLN A 56 9.80 14.66 -10.25
N ILE A 57 8.71 14.81 -11.00
CA ILE A 57 7.49 15.48 -10.53
C ILE A 57 6.85 14.67 -9.40
N LEU A 58 6.71 13.35 -9.51
CA LEU A 58 6.19 12.52 -8.41
C LEU A 58 7.09 12.56 -7.17
N ALA A 59 8.42 12.55 -7.35
CA ALA A 59 9.35 12.73 -6.25
C ALA A 59 9.15 14.08 -5.55
N CYS A 60 9.01 15.16 -6.34
CA CYS A 60 8.68 16.49 -5.83
C CYS A 60 7.36 16.51 -5.06
N LEU A 61 6.30 15.90 -5.59
CA LEU A 61 4.98 15.85 -4.94
C LEU A 61 5.00 15.01 -3.65
N THR A 62 5.81 13.95 -3.62
CA THR A 62 6.03 13.14 -2.42
C THR A 62 6.73 13.94 -1.34
N GLU A 63 7.78 14.68 -1.69
CA GLU A 63 8.50 15.55 -0.76
C GLU A 63 7.66 16.75 -0.32
N LEU A 64 6.84 17.32 -1.21
CA LEU A 64 5.86 18.34 -0.86
C LEU A 64 4.90 17.80 0.22
N LEU A 65 4.28 16.63 0.00
CA LEU A 65 3.41 16.02 1.00
C LEU A 65 4.15 15.77 2.32
N ARG A 66 5.38 15.24 2.27
CA ARG A 66 6.21 15.01 3.47
C ARG A 66 6.43 16.30 4.24
N ASN A 67 6.77 17.41 3.57
CA ASN A 67 6.97 18.70 4.21
C ASN A 67 5.67 19.28 4.75
N CYS A 68 4.56 19.14 4.01
CA CYS A 68 3.23 19.54 4.48
C CYS A 68 2.86 18.86 5.80
N VAL A 69 3.10 17.55 5.93
CA VAL A 69 2.68 16.79 7.13
C VAL A 69 3.68 16.83 8.28
N SER A 70 4.98 16.98 8.00
CA SER A 70 6.01 16.96 9.04
C SER A 70 6.30 18.33 9.65
N VAL A 71 6.19 19.40 8.86
CA VAL A 71 6.55 20.76 9.28
C VAL A 71 5.32 21.63 9.35
N GLU A 72 4.58 21.74 8.25
CA GLU A 72 3.52 22.74 8.15
C GLU A 72 2.26 22.34 8.94
N TRP A 73 1.91 21.05 9.00
CA TRP A 73 0.80 20.55 9.82
C TRP A 73 1.02 20.83 11.31
N ALA A 74 2.25 20.61 11.81
CA ALA A 74 2.60 20.92 13.19
C ALA A 74 2.47 22.43 13.47
N ARG A 75 3.02 23.27 12.59
CA ARG A 75 2.89 24.74 12.68
C ARG A 75 1.44 25.22 12.64
N TYR A 76 0.61 24.59 11.80
CA TYR A 76 -0.81 24.92 11.68
C TYR A 76 -1.55 24.62 12.99
N LYS A 77 -1.30 23.46 13.62
CA LYS A 77 -1.87 23.10 14.92
C LYS A 77 -1.44 24.06 16.04
N GLU A 78 -0.16 24.44 16.07
CA GLU A 78 0.35 25.41 17.06
C GLU A 78 -0.32 26.79 16.90
N THR A 79 -0.49 27.26 15.67
CA THR A 79 -1.14 28.54 15.37
C THR A 79 -2.61 28.54 15.81
N GLN A 80 -3.35 27.46 15.50
CA GLN A 80 -4.73 27.27 15.96
C GLN A 80 -4.85 27.32 17.49
N SER A 81 -3.92 26.71 18.22
CA SER A 81 -3.95 26.73 19.70
C SER A 81 -3.61 28.09 20.33
N ASN A 82 -2.82 28.92 19.66
CA ASN A 82 -2.35 30.21 20.19
C ASN A 82 -3.36 31.35 19.96
N GLU A 83 -4.17 31.29 18.90
CA GLU A 83 -5.21 32.29 18.61
C GLU A 83 -6.36 32.29 19.62
N GLU A 84 -6.57 31.18 20.35
CA GLU A 84 -7.52 31.12 21.47
C GLU A 84 -6.97 31.78 22.77
N GLY A 85 -5.67 32.12 22.82
CA GLY A 85 -4.99 32.49 24.07
C GLY A 85 -4.43 33.90 24.15
N THR A 86 -3.73 34.41 23.13
CA THR A 86 -3.09 35.74 23.19
C THR A 86 -2.64 36.20 21.81
N SER A 87 -3.00 37.43 21.41
CA SER A 87 -2.48 38.09 20.21
C SER A 87 -0.97 38.32 20.32
N SER A 88 -0.16 37.38 19.84
CA SER A 88 1.29 37.57 19.77
C SER A 88 1.64 38.55 18.64
N LEU A 89 2.26 39.68 19.00
CA LEU A 89 2.76 40.67 18.06
C LEU A 89 4.03 40.15 17.38
N SER A 90 3.87 39.37 16.31
CA SER A 90 4.99 39.01 15.42
C SER A 90 5.36 40.20 14.54
N LEU A 91 6.65 40.54 14.50
CA LEU A 91 7.23 41.58 13.62
C LEU A 91 7.09 41.27 12.12
N PHE A 92 6.77 40.02 11.79
CA PHE A 92 6.35 39.60 10.46
C PHE A 92 4.95 39.01 10.59
N PRO A 93 3.88 39.77 10.28
CA PRO A 93 2.55 39.19 10.24
C PRO A 93 2.56 38.10 9.17
N VAL A 94 2.37 36.86 9.62
CA VAL A 94 2.14 35.75 8.71
C VAL A 94 0.66 35.83 8.39
N ASP A 95 0.32 36.00 7.12
CA ASP A 95 -1.05 35.84 6.64
C ASP A 95 -1.46 34.37 6.82
N SER A 96 -1.83 33.98 8.04
CA SER A 96 -2.48 32.72 8.34
C SER A 96 -3.96 32.91 8.07
N GLU A 97 -4.36 32.75 6.81
CA GLU A 97 -5.76 32.48 6.50
C GLU A 97 -6.12 31.17 7.22
N MET A 98 -7.16 31.18 8.06
CA MET A 98 -7.74 29.94 8.56
C MET A 98 -8.47 29.24 7.40
N PHE A 99 -8.13 27.99 7.11
CA PHE A 99 -8.76 27.18 6.09
C PHE A 99 -8.74 25.70 6.49
N PRO A 100 -9.58 24.83 5.91
CA PRO A 100 -9.56 23.41 6.24
C PRO A 100 -8.27 22.73 5.71
N ALA A 101 -7.20 22.80 6.51
CA ALA A 101 -5.86 22.32 6.15
C ALA A 101 -5.83 20.80 5.94
N LEU A 102 -6.54 20.05 6.78
CA LEU A 102 -6.67 18.60 6.65
C LEU A 102 -7.34 18.21 5.31
N GLN A 103 -8.42 18.91 4.94
CA GLN A 103 -9.09 18.71 3.66
C GLN A 103 -8.15 19.04 2.50
N SER A 104 -7.36 20.11 2.61
CA SER A 104 -6.42 20.49 1.55
C SER A 104 -5.32 19.43 1.33
N ILE A 105 -4.82 18.82 2.42
CA ILE A 105 -3.86 17.70 2.34
C ILE A 105 -4.53 16.46 1.74
N GLN A 106 -5.79 16.17 2.11
CA GLN A 106 -6.55 15.08 1.50
C GLN A 106 -6.70 15.28 -0.02
N GLU A 107 -7.05 16.49 -0.45
CA GLU A 107 -7.20 16.81 -1.88
C GLU A 107 -5.88 16.70 -2.64
N LEU A 108 -4.75 17.08 -2.02
CA LEU A 108 -3.42 16.82 -2.57
C LEU A 108 -3.17 15.31 -2.75
N VAL A 109 -3.49 14.48 -1.76
CA VAL A 109 -3.33 13.02 -1.88
C VAL A 109 -4.20 12.45 -3.00
N LEU A 110 -5.45 12.89 -3.11
CA LEU A 110 -6.38 12.48 -4.17
C LEU A 110 -5.90 12.94 -5.55
N TYR A 111 -5.33 14.14 -5.64
CA TYR A 111 -4.74 14.67 -6.85
C TYR A 111 -3.58 13.79 -7.33
N VAL A 112 -2.63 13.47 -6.45
CA VAL A 112 -1.47 12.65 -6.80
C VAL A 112 -1.89 11.22 -7.17
N ASP A 113 -2.85 10.63 -6.47
CA ASP A 113 -3.40 9.31 -6.82
C ASP A 113 -3.94 9.29 -8.26
N ARG A 114 -4.79 10.26 -8.62
CA ARG A 114 -5.31 10.40 -9.99
C ARG A 114 -4.18 10.61 -11.01
N LEU A 115 -3.19 11.43 -10.67
CA LEU A 115 -2.03 11.67 -11.54
C LEU A 115 -1.24 10.39 -11.79
N CYS A 116 -1.03 9.57 -10.75
CA CYS A 116 -0.35 8.27 -10.84
C CYS A 116 -1.14 7.28 -11.71
N VAL A 117 -2.47 7.20 -11.57
CA VAL A 117 -3.32 6.34 -12.44
C VAL A 117 -3.11 6.68 -13.91
N VAL A 118 -3.29 7.96 -14.27
CA VAL A 118 -3.17 8.38 -15.68
C VAL A 118 -1.73 8.26 -16.17
N GLY A 119 -0.76 8.62 -15.34
CA GLY A 119 0.67 8.54 -15.68
C GLY A 119 1.14 7.12 -15.95
N LEU A 120 0.77 6.17 -15.09
CA LEU A 120 1.09 4.76 -15.27
C LEU A 120 0.39 4.18 -16.50
N GLN A 121 -0.87 4.55 -16.76
CA GLN A 121 -1.58 4.11 -17.95
C GLN A 121 -0.95 4.67 -19.23
N GLN A 122 -0.52 5.93 -19.23
CA GLN A 122 0.12 6.55 -20.40
C GLN A 122 1.50 5.93 -20.72
N GLU A 123 2.19 5.42 -19.71
CA GLU A 123 3.53 4.84 -19.84
C GLU A 123 3.52 3.31 -19.73
N ASP A 124 2.38 2.67 -20.00
CA ASP A 124 2.21 1.20 -20.00
C ASP A 124 2.76 0.49 -18.75
N GLY A 125 2.58 1.11 -17.58
CA GLY A 125 3.03 0.56 -16.29
C GLY A 125 4.54 0.63 -16.08
N HIS A 126 5.26 1.56 -16.72
CA HIS A 126 6.72 1.69 -16.64
C HIS A 126 7.28 1.55 -15.21
N ALA A 127 8.21 0.61 -15.01
CA ALA A 127 8.73 0.20 -13.71
C ALA A 127 9.28 1.36 -12.84
N MET A 128 10.00 2.31 -13.45
CA MET A 128 10.50 3.49 -12.72
C MET A 128 9.36 4.37 -12.21
N LEU A 129 8.31 4.60 -13.01
CA LEU A 129 7.18 5.42 -12.59
C LEU A 129 6.36 4.70 -11.50
N MET A 130 6.24 3.37 -11.62
CA MET A 130 5.64 2.53 -10.58
C MET A 130 6.44 2.62 -9.27
N HIS A 131 7.78 2.62 -9.33
CA HIS A 131 8.62 2.77 -8.15
C HIS A 131 8.33 4.05 -7.36
N TYR A 132 8.25 5.20 -8.04
CA TYR A 132 7.91 6.49 -7.41
C TYR A 132 6.46 6.54 -6.94
N THR A 133 5.54 5.95 -7.71
CA THR A 133 4.12 5.84 -7.32
C THR A 133 3.97 5.10 -6.00
N LEU A 134 4.60 3.93 -5.86
CA LEU A 134 4.57 3.17 -4.62
C LEU A 134 5.27 3.91 -3.47
N GLY A 135 6.35 4.65 -3.76
CA GLY A 135 7.04 5.49 -2.78
C GLY A 135 6.15 6.59 -2.19
N PHE A 136 5.29 7.18 -3.01
CA PHE A 136 4.27 8.12 -2.55
C PHE A 136 3.28 7.44 -1.58
N PHE A 137 2.75 6.27 -1.94
CA PHE A 137 1.78 5.58 -1.08
C PHE A 137 2.39 4.99 0.19
N GLU A 138 3.67 4.62 0.17
CA GLU A 138 4.41 4.26 1.39
C GLU A 138 4.43 5.41 2.40
N LEU A 139 4.59 6.65 1.95
CA LEU A 139 4.44 7.84 2.80
C LEU A 139 2.99 8.02 3.27
N VAL A 140 2.01 7.85 2.37
CA VAL A 140 0.58 7.98 2.70
C VAL A 140 0.15 6.98 3.79
N THR A 141 0.68 5.75 3.75
CA THR A 141 0.40 4.71 4.77
C THR A 141 1.06 4.95 6.13
N GLN A 142 1.74 6.08 6.31
CA GLN A 142 2.36 6.47 7.58
C GLN A 142 1.74 7.75 8.16
N LEU A 143 0.78 8.38 7.47
CA LEU A 143 0.30 9.72 7.84
C LEU A 143 -0.30 9.78 9.25
N GLN A 144 -1.16 8.83 9.59
CA GLN A 144 -1.79 8.78 10.91
C GLN A 144 -0.78 8.34 11.97
N ARG A 145 -0.13 7.19 11.79
CA ARG A 145 0.75 6.62 12.83
C ARG A 145 2.01 7.45 13.10
N ARG A 146 2.55 8.15 12.10
CA ARG A 146 3.82 8.88 12.21
C ARG A 146 3.65 10.37 12.46
N PHE A 147 2.66 11.01 11.83
CA PHE A 147 2.50 12.47 11.86
C PHE A 147 1.26 12.92 12.63
N ASP A 148 0.49 11.97 13.19
CA ASP A 148 -0.74 12.27 13.91
C ASP A 148 -1.71 13.11 13.06
N LEU A 149 -1.78 12.78 11.77
CA LEU A 149 -2.67 13.39 10.81
C LEU A 149 -3.85 12.44 10.56
N PRO A 150 -5.10 12.80 10.92
CA PRO A 150 -6.30 11.95 10.81
C PRO A 150 -6.77 11.80 9.36
N LEU A 151 -5.89 11.27 8.51
CA LEU A 151 -6.05 11.07 7.08
C LEU A 151 -5.63 9.65 6.71
N VAL A 152 -6.54 8.91 6.09
CA VAL A 152 -6.28 7.54 5.62
C VAL A 152 -6.73 7.41 4.18
N HIS A 153 -5.82 7.01 3.29
CA HIS A 153 -6.08 6.87 1.86
C HIS A 153 -5.40 5.63 1.30
N ALA A 154 -6.14 4.81 0.55
CA ALA A 154 -5.61 3.64 -0.14
C ALA A 154 -5.33 4.00 -1.61
N PRO A 155 -4.31 3.40 -2.25
CA PRO A 155 -4.11 3.56 -3.68
C PRO A 155 -5.36 3.18 -4.47
N SER A 156 -5.62 3.90 -5.56
CA SER A 156 -6.72 3.54 -6.46
C SER A 156 -6.53 2.14 -7.05
N ALA A 157 -7.64 1.41 -7.25
CA ALA A 157 -7.62 0.02 -7.70
C ALA A 157 -6.78 -0.24 -8.96
N PRO A 158 -6.75 0.64 -10.00
CA PRO A 158 -5.85 0.46 -11.14
C PRO A 158 -4.38 0.37 -10.75
N ILE A 159 -3.92 1.19 -9.79
CA ILE A 159 -2.54 1.15 -9.30
C ILE A 159 -2.27 -0.17 -8.59
N VAL A 160 -3.20 -0.60 -7.73
CA VAL A 160 -3.10 -1.87 -7.01
C VAL A 160 -2.97 -3.03 -7.99
N TYR A 161 -3.82 -3.09 -9.01
CA TYR A 161 -3.80 -4.19 -9.98
C TYR A 161 -2.61 -4.13 -10.93
N MET A 162 -2.20 -2.95 -11.41
CA MET A 162 -0.98 -2.80 -12.20
C MET A 162 0.26 -3.27 -11.42
N ALA A 163 0.35 -2.92 -10.13
CA ALA A 163 1.45 -3.36 -9.27
C ALA A 163 1.37 -4.85 -8.94
N MET A 164 0.16 -5.38 -8.74
CA MET A 164 -0.07 -6.79 -8.42
C MET A 164 0.35 -7.70 -9.57
N PHE A 165 0.03 -7.34 -10.82
CA PHE A 165 0.37 -8.15 -12.01
C PHE A 165 1.66 -7.72 -12.70
N ASP A 166 2.48 -6.90 -12.04
CA ASP A 166 3.80 -6.54 -12.55
C ASP A 166 4.70 -7.79 -12.65
N THR A 167 5.67 -7.70 -13.54
CA THR A 167 6.77 -8.68 -13.70
C THR A 167 7.85 -8.53 -12.64
N ASN A 168 7.89 -7.40 -11.94
CA ASN A 168 8.85 -7.15 -10.87
C ASN A 168 8.32 -7.58 -9.49
N ALA A 169 9.00 -8.55 -8.85
CA ALA A 169 8.60 -9.08 -7.54
C ALA A 169 8.63 -8.02 -6.44
N LEU A 170 9.53 -7.04 -6.54
CA LEU A 170 9.62 -5.95 -5.58
C LEU A 170 8.38 -5.07 -5.64
N THR A 171 7.84 -4.82 -6.84
CA THR A 171 6.57 -4.09 -7.01
C THR A 171 5.44 -4.82 -6.27
N VAL A 172 5.31 -6.14 -6.48
CA VAL A 172 4.30 -6.97 -5.83
C VAL A 172 4.44 -6.95 -4.30
N ALA A 173 5.66 -7.11 -3.79
CA ALA A 173 5.93 -7.07 -2.35
C ALA A 173 5.58 -5.70 -1.75
N ARG A 174 5.96 -4.60 -2.41
CA ARG A 174 5.69 -3.23 -1.95
C ARG A 174 4.20 -2.93 -1.92
N ILE A 175 3.43 -3.30 -2.96
CA ILE A 175 1.97 -3.09 -2.93
C ILE A 175 1.30 -3.92 -1.84
N CYS A 176 1.74 -5.17 -1.60
CA CYS A 176 1.28 -5.97 -0.48
C CYS A 176 1.56 -5.28 0.88
N ALA A 177 2.75 -4.68 1.06
CA ALA A 177 3.11 -3.94 2.25
C ALA A 177 2.25 -2.66 2.43
N ILE A 178 2.03 -1.89 1.36
CA ILE A 178 1.16 -0.71 1.36
C ILE A 178 -0.27 -1.07 1.79
N MET A 179 -0.81 -2.18 1.29
CA MET A 179 -2.14 -2.66 1.69
C MET A 179 -2.22 -3.03 3.18
N CYS A 180 -1.18 -3.66 3.72
CA CYS A 180 -1.07 -3.91 5.16
C CYS A 180 -1.01 -2.60 5.95
N GLY A 181 -0.20 -1.64 5.51
CA GLY A 181 -0.05 -0.33 6.12
C GLY A 181 -1.38 0.41 6.19
N PHE A 182 -2.15 0.42 5.10
CA PHE A 182 -3.49 1.02 5.10
C PHE A 182 -4.43 0.39 6.15
N ARG A 183 -4.46 -0.95 6.27
CA ARG A 183 -5.25 -1.62 7.31
C ARG A 183 -4.83 -1.18 8.71
N GLN A 184 -3.53 -1.02 8.95
CA GLN A 184 -3.00 -0.55 10.23
C GLN A 184 -3.44 0.90 10.51
N GLU A 185 -3.33 1.80 9.54
CA GLU A 185 -3.81 3.19 9.68
C GLU A 185 -5.31 3.25 10.01
N VAL A 186 -6.14 2.50 9.28
CA VAL A 186 -7.58 2.42 9.55
C VAL A 186 -7.87 1.93 10.96
N THR A 187 -7.12 0.93 11.42
CA THR A 187 -7.30 0.36 12.77
C THR A 187 -6.88 1.37 13.84
N SER A 188 -5.78 2.07 13.63
CA SER A 188 -5.29 3.13 14.53
C SER A 188 -6.28 4.28 14.62
N LEU A 189 -6.82 4.73 13.48
CA LEU A 189 -7.80 5.82 13.44
C LEU A 189 -9.09 5.45 14.20
N LYS A 190 -9.57 4.21 14.09
CA LYS A 190 -10.76 3.73 14.82
C LYS A 190 -10.59 3.66 16.34
N GLN A 191 -9.36 3.63 16.84
CA GLN A 191 -9.09 3.58 18.29
C GLN A 191 -9.13 4.97 18.94
N LYS A 192 -9.08 6.05 18.14
CA LYS A 192 -9.20 7.42 18.63
C LYS A 192 -10.67 7.81 18.88
N PRO A 193 -10.94 8.71 19.84
CA PRO A 193 -12.30 9.18 20.11
C PRO A 193 -12.90 9.89 18.89
N PRO A 194 -14.22 9.79 18.66
CA PRO A 194 -14.92 10.29 17.46
C PRO A 194 -15.00 11.82 17.33
N GLN A 195 -14.17 12.58 18.07
CA GLN A 195 -14.15 14.06 18.02
C GLN A 195 -13.21 14.63 16.96
N GLU A 196 -12.29 13.86 16.39
CA GLU A 196 -11.43 14.31 15.27
C GLU A 196 -12.13 14.05 13.93
N GLU A 197 -12.39 15.11 13.14
CA GLU A 197 -12.91 14.99 11.77
C GLU A 197 -11.94 14.19 10.89
N SER A 198 -12.10 12.87 10.81
CA SER A 198 -11.21 12.03 10.00
C SER A 198 -11.51 12.20 8.50
N CYS A 199 -10.48 12.52 7.72
CA CYS A 199 -10.56 12.71 6.28
C CYS A 199 -10.12 11.46 5.51
N GLY A 200 -10.65 11.26 4.30
CA GLY A 200 -10.29 10.13 3.41
C GLY A 200 -10.95 8.78 3.71
N PHE A 201 -11.60 8.63 4.86
CA PHE A 201 -12.23 7.38 5.30
C PHE A 201 -13.70 7.27 4.85
N THR A 202 -13.94 6.87 3.59
CA THR A 202 -15.32 6.63 3.09
C THR A 202 -15.70 5.15 3.06
N SER A 203 -16.99 4.85 3.21
CA SER A 203 -17.52 3.48 3.06
C SER A 203 -17.21 2.87 1.68
N SER A 204 -17.21 3.70 0.63
CA SER A 204 -16.80 3.32 -0.71
C SER A 204 -15.32 2.95 -0.81
N SER A 205 -14.42 3.74 -0.20
CA SER A 205 -12.98 3.46 -0.19
C SER A 205 -12.68 2.13 0.50
N ILE A 206 -13.33 1.86 1.64
CA ILE A 206 -13.19 0.59 2.38
C ILE A 206 -13.67 -0.59 1.55
N ARG A 207 -14.83 -0.45 0.87
CA ARG A 207 -15.37 -1.50 0.01
C ARG A 207 -14.42 -1.82 -1.15
N ASN A 208 -13.90 -0.79 -1.84
CA ASN A 208 -12.97 -0.97 -2.95
C ASN A 208 -11.66 -1.63 -2.48
N PHE A 209 -11.14 -1.20 -1.32
CA PHE A 209 -9.97 -1.79 -0.70
C PHE A 209 -10.19 -3.27 -0.34
N ASN A 210 -11.31 -3.60 0.28
CA ASN A 210 -11.66 -4.98 0.64
C ASN A 210 -11.80 -5.87 -0.61
N ASN A 211 -12.36 -5.34 -1.71
CA ASN A 211 -12.42 -6.06 -2.97
C ASN A 211 -11.01 -6.40 -3.49
N CYS A 212 -10.10 -5.43 -3.49
CA CYS A 212 -8.71 -5.65 -3.89
C CYS A 212 -8.03 -6.73 -3.01
N ILE A 213 -8.24 -6.69 -1.69
CA ILE A 213 -7.69 -7.71 -0.77
C ILE A 213 -8.20 -9.11 -1.15
N LEU A 214 -9.51 -9.25 -1.36
CA LEU A 214 -10.11 -10.53 -1.69
C LEU A 214 -9.56 -11.07 -3.01
N ASP A 215 -9.48 -10.23 -4.03
CA ASP A 215 -8.92 -10.58 -5.34
C ASP A 215 -7.45 -11.03 -5.21
N ILE A 216 -6.61 -10.28 -4.48
CA ILE A 216 -5.20 -10.64 -4.29
C ILE A 216 -5.05 -11.93 -3.47
N CYS A 217 -5.85 -12.10 -2.42
CA CYS A 217 -5.86 -13.34 -1.62
C CYS A 217 -6.28 -14.55 -2.47
N ASP A 218 -7.30 -14.38 -3.31
CA ASP A 218 -7.80 -15.44 -4.18
C ASP A 218 -6.82 -15.75 -5.33
N ALA A 219 -6.07 -14.77 -5.81
CA ALA A 219 -5.00 -14.94 -6.80
C ALA A 219 -3.77 -15.63 -6.21
N LEU A 220 -3.14 -15.02 -5.19
CA LEU A 220 -1.84 -15.47 -4.67
C LEU A 220 -1.92 -16.77 -3.87
N TRP A 221 -2.96 -16.94 -3.04
CA TRP A 221 -2.96 -17.97 -2.00
C TRP A 221 -4.07 -19.01 -2.12
N ARG A 222 -5.32 -18.57 -2.30
CA ARG A 222 -6.48 -19.51 -2.32
C ARG A 222 -6.64 -20.20 -3.67
N CYS A 223 -6.00 -19.67 -4.72
CA CYS A 223 -6.12 -20.13 -6.10
C CYS A 223 -7.58 -20.16 -6.60
N LYS A 224 -8.33 -19.12 -6.24
CA LYS A 224 -9.76 -18.96 -6.50
C LYS A 224 -10.10 -17.74 -7.34
N ALA A 225 -9.11 -17.04 -7.89
CA ALA A 225 -9.30 -15.84 -8.70
C ALA A 225 -10.45 -15.98 -9.73
N PHE A 226 -10.42 -17.04 -10.54
CA PHE A 226 -11.42 -17.31 -11.57
C PHE A 226 -12.57 -18.22 -11.11
N SER A 227 -12.67 -18.52 -9.82
CA SER A 227 -13.81 -19.25 -9.29
C SER A 227 -15.04 -18.38 -9.38
N SER A 228 -16.20 -18.97 -9.70
CA SER A 228 -17.46 -18.24 -9.82
C SER A 228 -17.87 -17.64 -8.47
N GLY A 229 -17.39 -16.43 -8.19
CA GLY A 229 -17.70 -15.66 -6.99
C GLY A 229 -18.94 -14.81 -7.18
N LYS A 230 -19.56 -14.43 -6.06
CA LYS A 230 -20.70 -13.48 -6.02
C LYS A 230 -20.27 -12.01 -6.11
N ASN A 231 -18.96 -11.72 -6.14
CA ASN A 231 -18.45 -10.36 -6.11
C ASN A 231 -18.40 -9.76 -7.52
N GLU A 232 -19.43 -8.99 -7.85
CA GLU A 232 -19.58 -8.28 -9.12
C GLU A 232 -18.40 -7.31 -9.41
N ALA A 233 -17.72 -6.84 -8.36
CA ALA A 233 -16.64 -5.86 -8.45
C ALA A 233 -15.23 -6.50 -8.57
N SER A 234 -15.14 -7.83 -8.69
CA SER A 234 -13.85 -8.52 -8.82
C SER A 234 -13.22 -8.29 -10.20
N ILE A 235 -11.92 -8.04 -10.25
CA ILE A 235 -11.18 -7.93 -11.53
C ILE A 235 -11.16 -9.26 -12.31
N PHE A 236 -11.33 -10.38 -11.60
CA PHE A 236 -11.34 -11.72 -12.19
C PHE A 236 -12.72 -12.17 -12.68
N LYS A 237 -13.71 -11.26 -12.67
CA LYS A 237 -15.04 -11.53 -13.24
C LYS A 237 -14.96 -11.60 -14.76
N VAL A 238 -14.46 -12.70 -15.26
CA VAL A 238 -14.34 -13.02 -16.69
C VAL A 238 -15.41 -14.06 -17.05
N PRO A 239 -16.14 -13.90 -18.17
CA PRO A 239 -17.12 -14.90 -18.60
C PRO A 239 -16.50 -16.29 -18.72
N ARG A 240 -17.19 -17.33 -18.23
CA ARG A 240 -16.69 -18.71 -18.26
C ARG A 240 -16.36 -19.20 -19.68
N ALA A 241 -17.05 -18.68 -20.69
CA ALA A 241 -16.75 -18.98 -22.10
C ALA A 241 -15.34 -18.52 -22.49
N VAL A 242 -14.94 -17.31 -22.10
CA VAL A 242 -13.61 -16.74 -22.36
C VAL A 242 -12.54 -17.53 -21.60
N VAL A 243 -12.82 -17.87 -20.34
CA VAL A 243 -11.92 -18.70 -19.52
C VAL A 243 -11.69 -20.08 -20.14
N LYS A 244 -12.75 -20.71 -20.68
CA LYS A 244 -12.62 -22.00 -21.40
C LYS A 244 -11.85 -21.86 -22.70
N GLN A 245 -12.06 -20.76 -23.43
CA GLN A 245 -11.35 -20.50 -24.70
C GLN A 245 -9.84 -20.29 -24.49
N ALA A 246 -9.41 -19.81 -23.33
CA ALA A 246 -7.99 -19.65 -23.01
C ALA A 246 -7.22 -20.98 -22.99
N GLY A 247 -7.89 -22.12 -22.82
CA GLY A 247 -7.25 -23.45 -22.85
C GLY A 247 -6.23 -23.69 -21.72
N ILE A 248 -6.27 -22.89 -20.65
CA ILE A 248 -5.32 -22.97 -19.54
C ILE A 248 -5.83 -23.99 -18.51
N ASP A 249 -5.08 -25.07 -18.35
CA ASP A 249 -5.30 -26.03 -17.26
C ASP A 249 -5.11 -25.37 -15.90
N SER A 250 -6.09 -25.55 -15.01
CA SER A 250 -6.06 -24.99 -13.64
C SER A 250 -5.82 -23.48 -13.60
N ILE A 251 -6.57 -22.71 -14.41
CA ILE A 251 -6.49 -21.24 -14.48
C ILE A 251 -6.54 -20.53 -13.11
N GLY A 252 -7.17 -21.12 -12.10
CA GLY A 252 -7.20 -20.58 -10.74
C GLY A 252 -5.81 -20.49 -10.08
N ASP A 253 -4.85 -21.30 -10.52
CA ASP A 253 -3.48 -21.33 -10.02
C ASP A 253 -2.55 -20.38 -10.80
N SER A 254 -3.01 -19.73 -11.87
CA SER A 254 -2.17 -18.93 -12.79
C SER A 254 -1.42 -17.78 -12.09
N PHE A 255 -2.04 -17.16 -11.08
CA PHE A 255 -1.44 -16.07 -10.31
C PHE A 255 -1.05 -16.48 -8.89
N SER A 256 -1.01 -17.79 -8.61
CA SER A 256 -0.57 -18.29 -7.30
C SER A 256 0.91 -17.94 -7.05
N LEU A 257 1.33 -17.97 -5.78
CA LEU A 257 2.72 -17.67 -5.41
C LEU A 257 3.80 -18.38 -6.25
N TYR A 258 3.56 -19.61 -6.71
CA TYR A 258 4.53 -20.37 -7.51
C TYR A 258 4.47 -20.05 -9.01
N ASN A 259 3.32 -19.60 -9.52
CA ASN A 259 3.08 -19.36 -10.94
C ASN A 259 3.01 -17.88 -11.31
N HIS A 260 2.97 -16.98 -10.32
CA HIS A 260 2.98 -15.56 -10.55
C HIS A 260 4.24 -15.18 -11.34
N ILE A 261 4.08 -14.43 -12.43
CA ILE A 261 5.17 -14.12 -13.37
C ILE A 261 6.39 -13.50 -12.68
N ALA A 262 6.14 -12.59 -11.72
CA ALA A 262 7.20 -11.99 -10.92
C ALA A 262 7.92 -12.95 -9.96
N LEU A 263 7.25 -14.00 -9.50
CA LEU A 263 7.75 -14.89 -8.45
C LEU A 263 8.30 -16.21 -8.99
N GLN A 264 8.01 -16.55 -10.26
CA GLN A 264 8.35 -17.83 -10.85
C GLN A 264 9.87 -18.13 -10.78
N GLY A 265 10.73 -17.13 -10.98
CA GLY A 265 12.18 -17.30 -10.82
C GLY A 265 12.61 -17.63 -9.39
N PHE A 266 11.95 -17.01 -8.40
CA PHE A 266 12.15 -17.32 -6.98
C PHE A 266 11.64 -18.72 -6.64
N ALA A 267 10.47 -19.10 -7.18
CA ALA A 267 9.90 -20.43 -7.00
C ALA A 267 10.83 -21.51 -7.55
N HIS A 268 11.37 -21.32 -8.76
CA HIS A 268 12.33 -22.24 -9.35
C HIS A 268 13.58 -22.41 -8.47
N THR A 269 14.16 -21.29 -8.01
CA THR A 269 15.34 -21.29 -7.14
C THR A 269 15.08 -21.99 -5.80
N PHE A 270 13.92 -21.76 -5.21
CA PHE A 270 13.49 -22.45 -3.99
C PHE A 270 13.37 -23.95 -4.21
N LEU A 271 12.62 -24.38 -5.25
CA LEU A 271 12.41 -25.79 -5.55
C LEU A 271 13.72 -26.52 -5.87
N GLN A 272 14.65 -25.88 -6.57
CA GLN A 272 15.97 -26.45 -6.86
C GLN A 272 16.79 -26.71 -5.58
N LYS A 273 16.64 -25.86 -4.56
CA LYS A 273 17.33 -26.03 -3.27
C LYS A 273 16.64 -27.06 -2.36
N SER A 274 15.33 -27.19 -2.47
CA SER A 274 14.53 -28.06 -1.60
C SER A 274 14.39 -29.50 -2.11
N LEU A 275 14.57 -29.74 -3.41
CA LEU A 275 14.40 -31.07 -4.02
C LEU A 275 15.73 -31.83 -4.15
N PRO A 276 15.70 -33.18 -4.11
CA PRO A 276 16.87 -34.01 -4.40
C PRO A 276 17.40 -33.79 -5.83
N PRO A 277 18.72 -33.89 -6.05
CA PRO A 277 19.33 -33.71 -7.37
C PRO A 277 18.74 -34.70 -8.38
N GLY A 278 18.37 -34.20 -9.56
CA GLY A 278 17.78 -35.00 -10.65
C GLY A 278 16.24 -35.06 -10.65
N THR A 279 15.56 -34.45 -9.68
CA THR A 279 14.09 -34.38 -9.66
C THR A 279 13.61 -33.30 -10.66
N PRO A 280 12.66 -33.60 -11.57
CA PRO A 280 12.15 -32.59 -12.48
C PRO A 280 11.38 -31.52 -11.70
N ILE A 281 11.80 -30.26 -11.87
CA ILE A 281 11.20 -29.09 -11.23
C ILE A 281 9.88 -28.78 -11.95
N THR A 282 8.77 -29.09 -11.29
CA THR A 282 7.45 -28.64 -11.73
C THR A 282 7.02 -27.48 -10.83
N PRO A 283 6.65 -26.31 -11.37
CA PRO A 283 6.13 -25.20 -10.56
C PRO A 283 4.78 -25.52 -9.89
N ARG A 284 4.21 -26.69 -10.17
CA ARG A 284 3.09 -27.27 -9.43
C ARG A 284 3.63 -28.12 -8.28
N PRO A 285 3.31 -27.80 -7.01
CA PRO A 285 3.45 -28.76 -5.92
C PRO A 285 2.67 -30.03 -6.32
N ARG A 286 3.31 -31.20 -6.29
CA ARG A 286 2.70 -32.47 -6.73
C ARG A 286 1.52 -32.91 -5.85
N SER A 287 1.27 -32.20 -4.76
CA SER A 287 0.12 -32.39 -3.90
C SER A 287 -0.38 -31.05 -3.35
N ARG A 288 -1.69 -30.95 -3.12
CA ARG A 288 -2.30 -29.89 -2.28
C ARG A 288 -1.86 -29.98 -0.81
N GLN A 289 -1.13 -31.02 -0.42
CA GLN A 289 -0.34 -31.11 0.81
C GLN A 289 1.11 -30.65 0.52
N SER A 290 1.74 -29.71 1.21
CA SER A 290 1.50 -29.29 2.59
C SER A 290 1.47 -27.76 2.74
N THR A 291 0.70 -27.27 3.70
CA THR A 291 0.81 -25.89 4.21
C THR A 291 2.23 -25.55 4.66
N LEU A 292 3.04 -26.55 5.04
CA LEU A 292 4.45 -26.40 5.40
C LEU A 292 5.31 -25.94 4.21
N ASP A 293 5.09 -26.47 3.00
CA ASP A 293 5.86 -26.09 1.81
C ASP A 293 5.60 -24.64 1.39
N ARG A 294 4.36 -24.17 1.59
CA ARG A 294 3.97 -22.78 1.33
C ARG A 294 4.53 -21.82 2.37
N SER A 295 4.52 -22.19 3.66
CA SER A 295 5.15 -21.36 4.70
C SER A 295 6.66 -21.27 4.50
N SER A 296 7.33 -22.39 4.19
CA SER A 296 8.77 -22.38 3.93
C SER A 296 9.13 -21.56 2.68
N TYR A 297 8.27 -21.55 1.66
CA TYR A 297 8.45 -20.68 0.51
C TYR A 297 8.25 -19.20 0.86
N LEU A 298 7.28 -18.86 1.72
CA LEU A 298 7.12 -17.48 2.21
C LEU A 298 8.33 -17.01 3.01
N ASP A 299 8.88 -17.86 3.88
CA ASP A 299 10.09 -17.54 4.64
C ASP A 299 11.28 -17.35 3.69
N PHE A 300 11.38 -18.17 2.62
CA PHE A 300 12.35 -17.96 1.56
C PHE A 300 12.16 -16.61 0.87
N LEU A 301 10.94 -16.24 0.46
CA LEU A 301 10.67 -14.94 -0.17
C LEU A 301 11.07 -13.77 0.75
N THR A 302 10.83 -13.88 2.05
CA THR A 302 11.27 -12.88 3.03
C THR A 302 12.79 -12.81 3.13
N SER A 303 13.51 -13.93 3.07
CA SER A 303 14.98 -13.92 2.99
C SER A 303 15.53 -13.22 1.73
N GLN A 304 14.71 -13.08 0.68
CA GLN A 304 15.03 -12.36 -0.55
C GLN A 304 14.57 -10.89 -0.54
N GLY A 305 14.09 -10.37 0.60
CA GLY A 305 13.61 -8.99 0.75
C GLY A 305 12.17 -8.76 0.26
N LEU A 306 11.37 -9.83 0.10
CA LEU A 306 9.98 -9.76 -0.33
C LEU A 306 8.99 -9.91 0.84
N GLU A 307 9.35 -9.38 2.01
CA GLU A 307 8.60 -9.49 3.28
C GLU A 307 7.16 -8.99 3.20
N GLY A 308 6.87 -8.03 2.31
CA GLY A 308 5.52 -7.50 2.13
C GLY A 308 4.49 -8.57 1.76
N ILE A 309 4.90 -9.59 1.00
CA ILE A 309 4.03 -10.71 0.58
C ILE A 309 3.65 -11.57 1.79
N GLN A 310 4.61 -11.93 2.64
CA GLN A 310 4.36 -12.70 3.87
C GLN A 310 3.51 -11.89 4.86
N GLY A 311 3.81 -10.60 5.03
CA GLY A 311 3.03 -9.68 5.86
C GLY A 311 1.57 -9.58 5.41
N PHE A 312 1.34 -9.56 4.10
CA PHE A 312 -0.01 -9.52 3.53
C PHE A 312 -0.79 -10.82 3.76
N ILE A 313 -0.20 -11.97 3.42
CA ILE A 313 -0.87 -13.26 3.60
C ILE A 313 -1.21 -13.50 5.07
N SER A 314 -0.28 -13.24 5.99
CA SER A 314 -0.53 -13.40 7.43
C SER A 314 -1.58 -12.43 7.98
N SER A 315 -1.68 -11.21 7.42
CA SER A 315 -2.63 -10.20 7.86
C SER A 315 -4.07 -10.48 7.43
N PHE A 316 -4.27 -11.05 6.22
CA PHE A 316 -5.59 -11.17 5.59
C PHE A 316 -6.10 -12.60 5.46
N ILE A 317 -5.24 -13.60 5.66
CA ILE A 317 -5.61 -15.01 5.60
C ILE A 317 -5.47 -15.63 6.97
N LYS A 318 -6.61 -16.06 7.55
CA LYS A 318 -6.61 -16.89 8.75
C LYS A 318 -6.12 -18.29 8.38
N VAL A 319 -4.82 -18.51 8.46
CA VAL A 319 -4.26 -19.86 8.40
C VAL A 319 -4.78 -20.59 9.63
N GLY A 320 -5.61 -21.63 9.44
CA GLY A 320 -6.10 -22.43 10.55
C GLY A 320 -4.90 -22.94 11.34
N LYS A 321 -4.78 -22.53 12.61
CA LYS A 321 -3.87 -23.20 13.54
C LYS A 321 -4.32 -24.67 13.53
N SER A 322 -3.46 -25.55 13.02
CA SER A 322 -3.61 -26.98 13.27
C SER A 322 -3.76 -27.13 14.79
N SER A 323 -4.89 -27.68 15.22
CA SER A 323 -5.13 -28.06 16.61
C SER A 323 -3.94 -28.87 17.10
N THR A 324 -3.16 -28.29 18.01
CA THR A 324 -2.25 -29.06 18.86
C THR A 324 -3.10 -30.12 19.57
N PRO A 325 -2.71 -31.40 19.57
CA PRO A 325 -3.45 -32.42 20.30
C PRO A 325 -3.46 -32.02 21.77
N CYS A 326 -4.64 -32.08 22.38
CA CYS A 326 -4.84 -31.98 23.82
C CYS A 326 -3.75 -32.78 24.55
N SER A 327 -2.80 -32.09 25.18
CA SER A 327 -1.93 -32.74 26.17
C SER A 327 -2.80 -33.03 27.39
N SER A 328 -3.08 -34.30 27.58
CA SER A 328 -3.62 -34.91 28.78
C SER A 328 -3.15 -34.22 30.05
N ALA A 329 -4.11 -33.78 30.88
CA ALA A 329 -3.86 -33.32 32.23
C ALA A 329 -3.13 -34.42 33.04
N PRO A 330 -2.08 -34.09 33.81
CA PRO A 330 -1.50 -35.03 34.75
C PRO A 330 -2.46 -35.20 35.93
N SER A 331 -2.89 -36.44 36.15
CA SER A 331 -3.59 -36.88 37.35
C SER A 331 -2.75 -36.57 38.58
N THR A 332 -3.23 -35.65 39.42
CA THR A 332 -2.76 -35.45 40.79
C THR A 332 -3.05 -36.70 41.61
N ALA A 333 -2.02 -37.53 41.84
CA ALA A 333 -2.03 -38.53 42.89
C ALA A 333 -1.66 -37.86 44.22
N SER A 334 -2.67 -37.58 45.03
CA SER A 334 -2.51 -37.24 46.44
C SER A 334 -2.23 -38.51 47.23
N SER A 335 -1.12 -38.48 47.96
CA SER A 335 -0.70 -39.45 48.97
C SER A 335 -1.75 -39.62 50.08
N THR A 336 -2.18 -40.87 50.31
CA THR A 336 -2.73 -41.30 51.60
C THR A 336 -1.92 -42.50 52.09
N THR A 337 -1.18 -42.24 53.16
CA THR A 337 -0.55 -43.16 54.11
C THR A 337 -1.53 -44.21 54.63
N THR A 338 -1.14 -45.49 54.54
CA THR A 338 -1.59 -46.52 55.49
C THR A 338 -0.43 -47.46 55.80
N THR A 339 0.04 -47.35 57.04
CA THR A 339 0.93 -48.27 57.75
C THR A 339 0.36 -49.69 57.80
N GLY A 340 1.21 -50.71 57.69
CA GLY A 340 0.91 -52.08 58.12
C GLY A 340 0.60 -52.14 59.62
N SER A 341 0.08 -53.22 60.20
CA SER A 341 0.01 -54.64 59.83
C SER A 341 -0.97 -55.32 60.79
N ARG A 342 -1.43 -56.55 60.45
CA ARG A 342 -1.67 -57.72 61.35
C ARG A 342 -1.97 -57.37 62.82
N THR A 343 -3.17 -57.59 63.36
CA THR A 343 -3.94 -58.85 63.45
C THR A 343 -5.35 -58.54 63.92
#